data_AF-A0A485C9P7-F1
#
_entry.id   AF-A0A485C9P7-F1
#
_cell.length_a   1.000
_cell.length_b   1.000
_cell.length_c   1.000
_cell.angle_alpha   90.00
_cell.angle_beta   90.00
_cell.angle_gamma   90.00
#
_symmetry.space_group_name_H-M   'P 1'
#
loop_
_entity.id
_entity.type
_entity.pdbx_description
1 polymer ?
#
loop_
_entity_poly.entity_id
_entity_poly.type
_entity_poly.pdbx_seq_one_letter_code
_entity_poly.pdbx_strand_id
1 'polypeptide(L)' 'MVYPRLSVHQGAIRYLGFASETSPEPESELIIEAGHFGVFPPEKWHYIETMTDDTVFNIDFFVEADVLKSL' A
#
# COMPACT_ATOMS: atom_id res chain seq x y z
N MET A 1 11.21 3.17 10.89
CA MET A 1 10.49 3.25 9.59
C MET A 1 8.98 3.10 9.77
N VAL A 2 8.16 3.60 8.83
CA VAL A 2 6.69 3.41 8.81
C VAL A 2 6.32 2.39 7.74
N TYR A 3 5.60 1.34 8.11
CA TYR A 3 5.15 0.26 7.23
C TYR A 3 3.61 0.27 7.12
N PRO A 4 3.04 0.70 5.99
CA PRO A 4 1.61 0.62 5.76
C PRO A 4 1.21 -0.82 5.35
N ARG A 5 0.11 -1.31 5.93
CA ARG A 5 -0.59 -2.52 5.52
C ARG A 5 -1.98 -2.16 5.00
N LEU A 6 -2.24 -2.45 3.73
CA LEU A 6 -3.55 -2.26 3.10
C LEU A 6 -4.32 -3.57 3.11
N SER A 7 -5.52 -3.58 3.71
CA SER A 7 -6.41 -4.76 3.74
C SER A 7 -7.67 -4.48 2.94
N VAL A 8 -8.04 -5.37 2.03
CA VAL A 8 -9.24 -5.24 1.19
C VAL A 8 -10.38 -6.07 1.76
N HIS A 9 -11.51 -5.43 2.02
CA HIS A 9 -12.72 -6.04 2.56
C HIS A 9 -13.73 -6.42 1.47
N GLN A 10 -13.76 -5.64 0.37
CA GLN A 10 -14.62 -5.86 -0.78
C GLN A 10 -13.93 -5.34 -2.05
N GLY A 11 -14.19 -5.96 -3.20
CA GLY A 11 -13.55 -5.63 -4.47
C GLY A 11 -12.07 -6.01 -4.50
N ALA A 12 -11.26 -5.21 -5.18
CA ALA A 12 -9.81 -5.41 -5.28
C ALA A 12 -9.07 -4.08 -5.42
N ILE A 13 -7.85 -4.05 -4.91
CA ILE A 13 -6.91 -2.92 -5.07
C ILE A 13 -5.73 -3.36 -5.93
N ARG A 14 -5.39 -2.53 -6.91
CA ARG A 14 -4.14 -2.63 -7.66
C ARG A 14 -3.12 -1.66 -7.07
N TYR A 15 -1.97 -2.19 -6.66
CA TYR A 15 -0.81 -1.43 -6.20
C TYR A 15 0.20 -1.30 -7.34
N LEU A 16 0.74 -0.09 -7.51
CA LEU A 16 1.76 0.20 -8.51
C LEU A 16 2.93 0.94 -7.85
N GLY A 17 4.09 0.29 -7.83
CA GLY A 17 5.32 0.83 -7.26
C GLY A 17 6.28 1.35 -8.32
N PHE A 18 6.88 2.50 -8.06
CA PHE A 18 7.74 3.24 -8.98
C PHE A 18 9.18 3.29 -8.45
N ALA A 19 10.13 3.46 -9.38
CA ALA A 19 11.54 3.66 -9.04
C ALA A 19 11.79 5.04 -8.40
N SER A 20 11.03 6.06 -8.81
CA SER A 20 11.13 7.44 -8.32
C SER A 20 9.83 8.22 -8.52
N GLU A 21 9.76 9.42 -7.94
CA GLU A 21 8.65 10.38 -8.12
C GLU A 21 8.33 10.71 -9.59
N THR A 22 9.37 10.74 -10.44
CA THR A 22 9.27 11.15 -11.85
C THR A 22 9.28 9.98 -12.82
N SER A 23 9.28 8.75 -12.32
CA SER A 23 9.25 7.55 -13.17
C SER A 23 7.89 7.46 -13.88
N PRO A 24 7.85 7.36 -15.22
CA PRO A 24 6.60 7.36 -15.96
C PRO A 24 5.85 6.02 -15.88
N GLU A 25 6.58 4.93 -15.64
CA GLU A 25 6.04 3.57 -15.62
C GLU A 25 6.32 2.88 -14.27
N PRO A 26 5.40 2.03 -13.80
CA PRO A 26 5.61 1.24 -12.60
C PRO A 26 6.63 0.13 -12.86
N GLU A 27 7.49 -0.15 -11.87
CA GLU A 27 8.42 -1.28 -11.90
C GLU A 27 7.88 -2.52 -11.18
N SER A 28 6.80 -2.35 -10.40
CA SER A 28 6.17 -3.42 -9.64
C SER A 28 4.67 -3.25 -9.60
N GLU A 29 3.96 -4.36 -9.71
CA GLU A 29 2.50 -4.42 -9.67
C GLU A 29 2.04 -5.57 -8.76
N LEU A 30 0.99 -5.31 -7.99
CA LEU A 30 0.33 -6.31 -7.15
C LEU A 30 -1.18 -6.07 -7.14
N ILE A 31 -1.96 -7.14 -7.29
CA ILE A 31 -3.41 -7.12 -7.07
C ILE A 31 -3.70 -7.71 -5.69
N ILE A 32 -4.50 -7.01 -4.90
CA ILE A 32 -4.92 -7.40 -3.55
C ILE A 32 -6.42 -7.58 -3.59
N GLU A 33 -6.85 -8.85 -3.57
CA GLU A 33 -8.25 -9.25 -3.58
C GLU A 33 -8.91 -9.11 -2.21
N ALA A 34 -10.23 -9.03 -2.16
CA ALA A 34 -11.00 -9.10 -0.91
C ALA A 34 -10.56 -10.29 -0.03
N GLY A 35 -10.43 -10.03 1.27
CA GLY A 35 -9.92 -10.99 2.26
C GLY A 35 -8.39 -11.07 2.35
N HIS A 36 -7.66 -10.34 1.50
CA HIS A 36 -6.20 -10.29 1.52
C HIS A 36 -5.69 -8.91 1.95
N PHE A 37 -4.39 -8.86 2.25
CA PHE A 37 -3.67 -7.63 2.54
C PHE A 37 -2.31 -7.60 1.85
N GLY A 38 -1.82 -6.39 1.58
CA GLY A 38 -0.46 -6.12 1.13
C GLY A 38 0.27 -5.22 2.13
N VAL A 39 1.58 -5.43 2.30
CA VAL A 39 2.46 -4.53 3.07
C VAL A 39 3.34 -3.80 2.08
N PHE A 40 3.30 -2.46 2.09
CA PHE A 40 4.08 -1.68 1.14
C PHE A 40 5.46 -1.33 1.71
N PRO A 41 6.51 -1.32 0.86
CA PRO A 41 7.83 -0.91 1.30
C PRO A 41 7.83 0.55 1.79
N PRO A 42 8.54 0.85 2.89
CA PRO A 42 8.72 2.23 3.35
C PRO A 42 9.48 3.03 2.29
N GLU A 43 9.18 4.34 2.21
CA GLU A 43 9.89 5.31 1.34
C GLU A 43 9.88 4.96 -0.17
N LYS A 44 8.96 4.09 -0.61
CA LYS A 44 8.77 3.76 -2.03
C LYS A 44 7.64 4.59 -2.63
N TRP A 45 7.89 5.21 -3.78
CA TRP A 45 6.86 5.90 -4.56
C TRP A 45 5.84 4.90 -5.09
N HIS A 46 4.55 5.16 -4.86
CA HIS A 46 3.47 4.30 -5.31
C HIS A 46 2.14 5.05 -5.37
N TYR A 47 1.19 4.50 -6.10
CA TYR A 47 -0.23 4.80 -5.93
C TYR A 47 -1.05 3.51 -5.97
N ILE A 48 -2.33 3.63 -5.59
CA ILE A 48 -3.30 2.52 -5.61
C ILE A 48 -4.48 2.86 -6.49
N GLU A 49 -5.06 1.85 -7.13
CA GLU A 49 -6.26 1.97 -7.96
C GLU A 49 -7.32 0.99 -7.43
N THR A 50 -8.56 1.47 -7.29
CA THR A 50 -9.72 0.59 -7.07
C THR A 50 -10.08 -0.11 -8.37
N MET A 51 -10.20 -1.43 -8.34
CA MET A 51 -10.51 -2.20 -9.54
C MET A 51 -12.02 -2.33 -9.80
N THR A 52 -12.84 -2.04 -8.79
CA THR A 52 -14.31 -2.02 -8.88
C THR A 52 -14.88 -0.84 -8.11
N ASP A 53 -16.07 -0.39 -8.53
CA ASP A 53 -16.76 0.77 -7.92
C ASP A 53 -17.18 0.52 -6.45
N ASP A 54 -17.30 -0.73 -6.04
CA ASP A 54 -17.69 -1.17 -4.71
C ASP A 54 -16.50 -1.57 -3.82
N THR A 55 -15.27 -1.24 -4.23
CA THR A 55 -14.07 -1.59 -3.47
C THR A 55 -14.04 -0.89 -2.10
N VAL A 56 -13.85 -1.68 -1.03
CA VAL A 56 -13.73 -1.19 0.35
C VAL A 56 -12.44 -1.74 0.96
N PHE A 57 -11.62 -0.86 1.53
CA PHE A 57 -10.34 -1.21 2.14
C PHE A 57 -10.02 -0.29 3.33
N ASN A 58 -9.05 -0.69 4.17
CA ASN A 58 -8.44 0.17 5.17
C ASN A 58 -6.91 0.07 5.12
N ILE A 59 -6.24 1.05 5.73
CA ILE A 59 -4.77 1.05 5.89
C ILE A 59 -4.43 1.14 7.37
N ASP A 60 -3.60 0.22 7.84
CA ASP A 60 -3.00 0.25 9.17
C ASP A 60 -1.52 0.65 9.03
N PHE A 61 -1.05 1.61 9.85
CA PHE A 61 0.34 2.06 9.83
C PHE A 61 1.10 1.50 11.03
N PHE A 62 2.15 0.73 10.76
CA PHE A 62 3.03 0.16 11.77
C PHE A 62 4.34 0.94 11.83
N VAL A 63 4.86 1.14 13.04
CA VAL A 63 6.15 1.79 13.26
C VAL A 63 7.01 0.93 14.16
N GLU A 64 8.33 0.99 13.97
CA GLU A 64 9.26 0.35 14.88
C GLU A 64 9.14 0.94 16.29
N ALA A 65 9.19 0.08 17.30
CA ALA A 65 8.94 0.46 18.69
C ALA A 65 9.85 1.58 19.21
N ASP A 66 11.07 1.69 18.68
CA ASP A 66 12.02 2.71 19.11
C ASP A 66 11.71 4.12 18.55
N VAL A 67 10.95 4.22 17.45
CA VAL A 67 10.49 5.50 16.89
C VAL A 67 9.43 6.16 17.79
N LEU A 68 8.64 5.34 18.51
CA LEU A 68 7.61 5.83 19.43
C LEU A 68 8.20 6.41 20.73
N LYS A 69 9.45 6.08 21.08
CA LYS A 69 10.09 6.54 22.33
C LYS A 69 10.68 7.96 22.23
N SER A 70 10.71 8.54 21.03
CA SER A 70 11.26 9.87 20.76
C SER A 70 10.20 10.94 20.46
N LEU A 71 8.92 10.60 20.58
CA LEU A 71 7.76 11.51 20.50
C LEU A 71 7.28 11.88 21.92
#